data_AF-A0A418V4V8-F1
#
_entry.id   AF-A0A418V4V8-F1
#
_cell.length_a   1.000
_cell.length_b   1.000
_cell.length_c   1.000
_cell.angle_alpha   90.00
_cell.angle_beta   90.00
_cell.angle_gamma   90.00
#
_symmetry.space_group_name_H-M   'P 1'
#
loop_
_entity.id
_entity.type
_entity.pdbx_description
1 polymer ?
#
loop_
_entity_poly.entity_id
_entity_poly.type
_entity_poly.pdbx_seq_one_letter_code
_entity_poly.pdbx_strand_id
1 'polypeptide(L)'
;MAHANDDALYAQWLELLGWMQAEAQQRGLTFEKVADFPDYIYRMERPYDLPTTVMSASLNVDGQPLFVAGVSPRHAQLKGVSLRLMGGSKHWHLHAGTRGLLEGKRPFTRERLAIILSGAERGMTTRSA
;
A
#
# COMPACT_ATOMS: atom_id res chain seq x y z
N MET A 1 -16.46 -12.25 13.76
CA MET A 1 -16.58 -10.97 13.01
C MET A 1 -15.22 -10.33 12.69
N ALA A 2 -14.19 -10.46 13.53
CA ALA A 2 -12.83 -9.95 13.23
C ALA A 2 -12.20 -10.58 11.98
N HIS A 3 -12.32 -11.91 11.81
CA HIS A 3 -11.70 -12.62 10.68
C HIS A 3 -12.23 -12.22 9.29
N ALA A 4 -13.53 -11.93 9.15
CA ALA A 4 -14.11 -11.54 7.87
C ALA A 4 -13.61 -10.17 7.38
N ASN A 5 -13.16 -9.30 8.30
CA ASN A 5 -12.59 -8.01 7.94
C ASN A 5 -11.12 -8.15 7.51
N ASP A 6 -10.42 -9.17 8.00
CA ASP A 6 -9.03 -9.44 7.66
C ASP A 6 -8.91 -9.95 6.22
N ASP A 7 -9.76 -10.90 5.80
CA ASP A 7 -9.75 -11.40 4.41
C ASP A 7 -10.08 -10.26 3.42
N ALA A 8 -11.07 -9.43 3.76
CA ALA A 8 -11.40 -8.25 2.97
C ALA A 8 -10.21 -7.27 2.87
N LEU A 9 -9.47 -7.07 3.97
CA LEU A 9 -8.27 -6.22 3.97
C LEU A 9 -7.23 -6.73 2.99
N TYR A 10 -6.94 -8.03 2.99
CA TYR A 10 -5.90 -8.59 2.12
C TYR A 10 -6.32 -8.64 0.64
N ALA A 11 -7.60 -8.87 0.36
CA ALA A 11 -8.14 -8.73 -1.00
C ALA A 11 -8.03 -7.29 -1.51
N GLN A 12 -8.40 -6.31 -0.66
CA GLN A 12 -8.31 -4.89 -1.01
C GLN A 12 -6.87 -4.37 -1.05
N TRP A 13 -5.96 -4.99 -0.29
CA TRP A 13 -4.52 -4.75 -0.41
C TRP A 13 -4.00 -5.17 -1.79
N LEU A 14 -4.41 -6.35 -2.28
CA LEU A 14 -4.04 -6.80 -3.63
C LEU A 14 -4.56 -5.84 -4.71
N GLU A 15 -5.78 -5.33 -4.55
CA GLU A 15 -6.34 -4.31 -5.44
C GLU A 15 -5.50 -3.02 -5.44
N LEU A 16 -5.13 -2.52 -4.25
CA LEU A 16 -4.27 -1.34 -4.12
C LEU A 16 -2.89 -1.55 -4.76
N LEU A 17 -2.28 -2.73 -4.60
CA LEU A 17 -1.03 -3.08 -5.29
C LEU A 17 -1.18 -2.97 -6.80
N GLY A 18 -2.29 -3.46 -7.36
CA GLY A 18 -2.61 -3.33 -8.78
C GLY A 18 -2.75 -1.86 -9.21
N TRP A 19 -3.39 -1.01 -8.39
CA TRP A 19 -3.46 0.42 -8.65
C TRP A 19 -2.08 1.08 -8.63
N MET A 20 -1.22 0.74 -7.66
CA MET A 20 0.13 1.27 -7.58
C MET A 20 0.96 0.89 -8.82
N GLN A 21 0.87 -0.36 -9.29
CA GLN A 21 1.54 -0.80 -10.52
C GLN A 21 1.05 -0.01 -11.74
N ALA A 22 -0.25 0.20 -11.86
CA ALA A 22 -0.83 0.98 -12.95
C ALA A 22 -0.37 2.45 -12.92
N GLU A 23 -0.41 3.09 -11.76
CA GLU A 23 0.09 4.47 -11.60
C GLU A 23 1.58 4.57 -11.89
N ALA A 24 2.37 3.55 -11.50
CA ALA A 24 3.80 3.52 -11.79
C ALA A 24 4.06 3.56 -13.29
N GLN A 25 3.39 2.67 -14.04
CA GLN A 25 3.48 2.61 -15.49
C GLN A 25 3.03 3.92 -16.15
N GLN A 26 1.92 4.50 -15.69
CA GLN A 26 1.37 5.73 -16.28
C GLN A 26 2.26 6.95 -16.07
N ARG A 27 3.00 7.00 -14.96
CA ARG A 27 3.83 8.15 -14.55
C ARG A 27 5.31 8.00 -14.85
N GLY A 28 5.74 6.83 -15.32
CA GLY A 28 7.17 6.51 -15.46
C GLY A 28 7.88 6.32 -14.12
N LEU A 29 7.15 5.98 -13.06
CA LEU A 29 7.73 5.57 -11.78
C LEU A 29 8.09 4.07 -11.83
N THR A 30 8.98 3.64 -10.94
CA THR A 30 9.25 2.21 -10.75
C THR A 30 8.44 1.68 -9.58
N PHE A 31 7.61 0.66 -9.81
CA PHE A 31 7.01 -0.11 -8.73
C PHE A 31 8.00 -1.17 -8.24
N GLU A 32 8.25 -1.23 -6.94
CA GLU A 32 9.17 -2.18 -6.33
C GLU A 32 8.52 -2.89 -5.15
N LYS A 33 8.70 -4.22 -5.09
CA LYS A 33 8.36 -5.01 -3.92
C LYS A 33 9.43 -4.78 -2.85
N VAL A 34 9.05 -4.16 -1.73
CA VAL A 34 9.97 -3.82 -0.64
C VAL A 34 10.19 -5.01 0.29
N ALA A 35 9.12 -5.69 0.70
CA ALA A 35 9.22 -6.86 1.57
C ALA A 35 8.07 -7.84 1.35
N ASP A 36 8.38 -9.12 1.53
CA ASP A 36 7.37 -10.16 1.71
C ASP A 36 6.99 -10.30 3.19
N PHE A 37 5.84 -10.91 3.46
CA PHE A 37 5.38 -11.24 4.81
C PHE A 37 6.40 -12.15 5.52
N PRO A 38 6.94 -11.76 6.69
CA PRO A 38 7.86 -12.62 7.44
C PRO A 38 7.22 -13.97 7.81
N ASP A 39 5.92 -13.98 8.09
CA ASP A 39 5.17 -15.18 8.41
C ASP A 39 4.86 -16.07 7.20
N TYR A 40 5.08 -15.57 5.97
CA TYR A 40 5.21 -16.40 4.76
C TYR A 40 6.62 -17.01 4.68
N ILE A 41 7.65 -16.19 4.84
CA ILE A 41 9.07 -16.62 4.76
C ILE A 41 9.37 -17.71 5.79
N TYR A 42 8.89 -17.56 7.03
CA TYR A 42 9.16 -18.46 8.14
C TYR A 42 8.04 -19.47 8.42
N ARG A 43 7.16 -19.75 7.45
CA ARG A 43 6.02 -20.66 7.67
C ARG A 43 6.42 -22.12 7.86
N MET A 44 7.58 -22.52 7.34
CA MET A 44 8.01 -23.92 7.27
C MET A 44 6.94 -24.77 6.57
N GLU A 45 6.39 -25.79 7.23
CA GLU A 45 5.29 -26.63 6.75
C GLU A 45 3.89 -26.03 7.01
N ARG A 46 3.78 -24.93 7.77
CA ARG A 46 2.48 -24.36 8.15
C ARG A 46 1.75 -23.80 6.93
N PRO A 47 0.41 -23.95 6.87
CA PRO A 47 -0.38 -23.43 5.76
C PRO A 47 -0.31 -21.89 5.69
N TYR A 48 -0.48 -21.38 4.47
CA TYR A 48 -0.56 -19.96 4.15
C TYR A 48 -1.67 -19.73 3.13
N ASP A 49 -2.56 -18.83 3.46
CA ASP A 49 -3.86 -18.61 2.82
C ASP A 49 -4.05 -17.18 2.30
N LEU A 50 -3.09 -16.28 2.55
CA LEU A 50 -3.17 -14.92 2.00
C LEU A 50 -2.99 -14.92 0.48
N PRO A 51 -3.66 -14.00 -0.24
CA PRO A 51 -3.68 -13.97 -1.70
C PRO A 51 -2.36 -13.48 -2.32
N THR A 52 -1.41 -13.01 -1.50
CA THR A 52 -0.09 -12.54 -1.93
C THR A 52 0.94 -12.76 -0.82
N THR A 53 2.22 -12.75 -1.20
CA THR A 53 3.34 -12.75 -0.26
C THR A 53 3.84 -11.33 0.02
N VAL A 54 3.44 -10.35 -0.78
CA VAL A 54 3.92 -8.96 -0.68
C VAL A 54 3.30 -8.26 0.53
N MET A 55 4.12 -7.89 1.51
CA MET A 55 3.70 -7.13 2.68
C MET A 55 3.84 -5.63 2.45
N SER A 56 4.87 -5.20 1.73
CA SER A 56 5.11 -3.80 1.41
C SER A 56 5.69 -3.60 0.02
N ALA A 57 5.34 -2.46 -0.57
CA ALA A 57 5.79 -2.04 -1.89
C ALA A 57 6.02 -0.52 -1.91
N SER A 58 6.84 -0.07 -2.84
CA SER A 58 7.11 1.35 -3.06
C SER A 58 6.90 1.74 -4.51
N LEU A 59 6.67 3.04 -4.70
CA LEU A 59 6.82 3.74 -5.97
C LEU A 59 8.06 4.61 -5.87
N ASN A 60 8.98 4.42 -6.79
CA ASN A 60 10.29 5.06 -6.78
C ASN A 60 10.45 6.02 -7.97
N VAL A 61 11.13 7.14 -7.73
CA VAL A 61 11.70 8.05 -8.73
C VAL A 61 13.22 7.91 -8.64
N ASP A 62 13.89 7.70 -9.78
CA ASP A 62 15.35 7.65 -9.87
C ASP A 62 16.01 6.73 -8.80
N GLY A 63 15.38 5.59 -8.54
CA GLY A 63 15.85 4.60 -7.56
C GLY A 63 15.61 4.98 -6.09
N GLN A 64 14.96 6.11 -5.81
CA GLN A 64 14.60 6.55 -4.45
C GLN A 64 13.09 6.42 -4.22
N PRO A 65 12.64 5.95 -3.04
CA PRO A 65 11.22 5.80 -2.75
C PRO A 65 10.55 7.17 -2.62
N LEU A 66 9.51 7.40 -3.42
CA LEU A 66 8.61 8.55 -3.33
C LEU A 66 7.42 8.23 -2.42
N PHE A 67 6.86 7.04 -2.57
CA PHE A 67 5.67 6.58 -1.87
C PHE A 67 5.87 5.14 -1.42
N VAL A 68 5.50 4.84 -0.18
CA VAL A 68 5.60 3.50 0.41
C VAL A 68 4.24 3.09 0.93
N ALA A 69 3.83 1.86 0.61
CA ALA A 69 2.63 1.23 1.14
C ALA A 69 3.00 -0.09 1.83
N GLY A 70 2.32 -0.40 2.93
CA GLY A 70 2.48 -1.68 3.61
C GLY A 70 1.25 -2.06 4.40
N VAL A 71 0.93 -3.35 4.42
CA VAL A 71 -0.21 -3.91 5.14
C VAL A 71 0.24 -4.65 6.40
N SER A 72 -0.57 -4.61 7.45
CA SER A 72 -0.30 -5.34 8.69
C SER A 72 -0.21 -6.86 8.45
N PRO A 73 0.72 -7.59 9.11
CA PRO A 73 0.82 -9.05 9.02
C PRO A 73 -0.38 -9.75 9.68
N ARG A 74 -0.64 -11.01 9.29
CA ARG A 74 -1.84 -11.77 9.72
C ARG A 74 -2.00 -11.89 11.24
N HIS A 75 -0.88 -11.91 11.96
CA HIS A 75 -0.86 -12.06 13.42
C HIS A 75 -0.91 -10.73 14.18
N ALA A 76 -0.89 -9.60 13.48
CA ALA A 76 -0.94 -8.28 14.13
C ALA A 76 -2.34 -7.98 14.70
N GLN A 77 -2.33 -7.22 15.80
CA GLN A 77 -3.50 -6.54 16.34
C GLN A 77 -3.73 -5.20 15.60
N LEU A 78 -4.98 -4.75 15.49
CA LEU A 78 -5.36 -3.50 14.80
C LEU A 78 -4.82 -3.40 13.37
N LYS A 79 -5.26 -4.32 12.50
CA LYS A 79 -4.79 -4.41 11.12
C LYS A 79 -5.23 -3.21 10.26
N GLY A 80 -4.37 -2.85 9.30
CA GLY A 80 -4.68 -1.87 8.27
C GLY A 80 -3.60 -1.79 7.21
N VAL A 81 -3.81 -0.92 6.24
CA VAL A 81 -2.78 -0.51 5.27
C VAL A 81 -2.24 0.85 5.68
N SER A 82 -0.92 0.97 5.76
CA SER A 82 -0.22 2.22 5.95
C SER A 82 0.28 2.74 4.61
N LEU A 83 0.05 4.02 4.34
CA LEU A 83 0.61 4.73 3.19
C LEU A 83 1.48 5.87 3.69
N ARG A 84 2.64 6.10 3.06
CA ARG A 84 3.55 7.16 3.45
C ARG A 84 4.19 7.82 2.24
N LEU A 85 4.21 9.15 2.24
CA LEU A 85 5.06 9.91 1.33
C LEU A 85 6.43 10.12 1.95
N MET A 86 7.47 9.81 1.18
CA MET A 86 8.85 10.01 1.58
C MET A 86 9.27 11.46 1.34
N GLY A 87 10.24 11.96 2.11
CA GLY A 87 10.65 13.36 2.05
C GLY A 87 9.66 14.36 2.68
N GLY A 88 8.63 13.87 3.37
CA GLY A 88 7.65 14.64 4.14
C GLY A 88 7.08 13.87 5.34
N SER A 89 6.07 14.45 5.99
CA SER A 89 5.41 13.87 7.19
C SER A 89 4.01 13.32 6.93
N LYS A 90 3.59 13.23 5.66
CA LYS A 90 2.25 12.76 5.28
C LYS A 90 2.16 11.25 5.33
N HIS A 91 1.19 10.75 6.07
CA HIS A 91 0.90 9.34 6.23
C HIS A 91 -0.61 9.12 6.34
N TRP A 92 -1.07 7.94 5.93
CA TRP A 92 -2.46 7.51 5.99
C TRP A 92 -2.55 6.12 6.58
N HIS A 93 -3.63 5.88 7.32
CA HIS A 93 -4.01 4.56 7.81
C HIS A 93 -5.35 4.22 7.17
N LEU A 94 -5.35 3.17 6.36
CA LEU A 94 -6.52 2.66 5.69
C LEU A 94 -7.01 1.40 6.38
N HIS A 95 -8.33 1.27 6.45
CA HIS A 95 -8.99 0.09 7.00
C HIS A 95 -9.88 -0.55 5.96
N ALA A 96 -10.11 -1.86 6.08
CA ALA A 96 -11.06 -2.54 5.21
C ALA A 96 -12.48 -2.02 5.44
N GLY A 97 -13.15 -1.67 4.35
CA GLY A 97 -14.57 -1.36 4.30
C GLY A 97 -15.34 -2.41 3.52
N THR A 98 -16.66 -2.27 3.44
CA THR A 98 -17.51 -3.22 2.71
C THR A 98 -17.33 -3.20 1.20
N ARG A 99 -16.80 -2.09 0.64
CA ARG A 99 -16.64 -1.87 -0.82
C ARG A 99 -15.22 -1.45 -1.22
N GLY A 100 -14.25 -1.63 -0.34
CA GLY A 100 -12.88 -1.14 -0.55
C GLY A 100 -12.28 -0.50 0.70
N LEU A 101 -11.03 -0.07 0.58
CA LEU A 101 -10.30 0.58 1.66
C LEU A 101 -10.93 1.93 2.06
N LEU A 102 -10.83 2.28 3.32
CA LEU A 102 -11.34 3.53 3.90
C LEU A 102 -10.21 4.36 4.53
N GLU A 103 -10.13 5.64 4.17
CA GLU A 103 -9.36 6.67 4.88
C GLU A 103 -10.26 7.26 5.99
N GLY A 104 -10.20 6.67 7.18
CA GLY A 104 -11.15 6.96 8.26
C GLY A 104 -12.57 6.52 7.88
N LYS A 105 -13.46 7.49 7.60
CA LYS A 105 -14.84 7.22 7.15
C LYS A 105 -15.04 7.33 5.63
N ARG A 106 -14.02 7.78 4.89
CA ARG A 106 -14.12 8.09 3.46
C ARG A 106 -13.59 6.93 2.63
N PRO A 107 -14.24 6.55 1.52
CA PRO A 107 -13.66 5.60 0.57
C PRO A 107 -12.31 6.08 0.03
N PHE A 108 -11.32 5.19 0.05
CA PHE A 108 -10.05 5.40 -0.61
C PHE A 108 -10.11 4.77 -2.00
N THR A 109 -10.15 5.60 -3.04
CA THR A 109 -10.31 5.18 -4.43
C THR A 109 -9.02 5.28 -5.22
N ARG A 110 -9.00 4.71 -6.43
CA ARG A 110 -7.88 4.89 -7.38
C ARG A 110 -7.63 6.37 -7.69
N GLU A 111 -8.68 7.18 -7.86
CA GLU A 111 -8.55 8.62 -8.11
C GLU A 111 -7.92 9.33 -6.92
N ARG A 112 -8.23 8.90 -5.69
CA ARG A 112 -7.60 9.43 -4.48
C ARG A 112 -6.10 9.13 -4.44
N LEU A 113 -5.68 7.92 -4.81
CA LEU A 113 -4.27 7.57 -4.96
C LEU A 113 -3.59 8.47 -6.01
N ALA A 114 -4.21 8.62 -7.19
CA ALA A 114 -3.68 9.46 -8.27
C ALA A 114 -3.50 10.93 -7.82
N ILE A 115 -4.43 11.48 -7.05
CA ILE A 115 -4.32 12.85 -6.48
C ILE A 115 -3.12 12.96 -5.52
N ILE A 116 -2.92 11.95 -4.66
CA ILE A 116 -1.79 11.93 -3.71
C ILE A 116 -0.46 11.93 -4.49
N LEU A 117 -0.33 11.07 -5.49
CA LEU A 117 0.88 10.95 -6.30
C LEU A 117 1.16 12.22 -7.11
N SER A 118 0.15 12.80 -7.78
CA SER A 118 0.30 14.08 -8.47
C SER A 118 0.68 15.23 -7.52
N GLY A 119 0.23 15.17 -6.26
CA GLY A 119 0.67 16.11 -5.22
C GLY A 119 2.15 15.92 -4.85
N ALA A 120 2.60 14.68 -4.77
CA ALA A 120 3.99 14.33 -4.44
C ALA A 120 4.96 14.77 -5.54
N GLU A 121 4.65 14.48 -6.81
CA GLU A 121 5.48 14.86 -7.96
C GLU A 121 5.66 16.37 -8.07
N ARG A 122 4.57 17.14 -7.93
CA ARG A 122 4.65 18.61 -7.91
C ARG A 122 5.54 19.13 -6.79
N GLY A 123 5.48 18.50 -5.61
CA GLY A 123 6.32 18.85 -4.47
C GLY A 123 7.82 18.60 -4.71
N MET A 124 8.16 17.59 -5.51
CA MET A 124 9.55 17.34 -5.91
C MET A 124 10.05 18.38 -6.91
N THR A 125 9.23 18.74 -7.90
CA THR A 125 9.60 19.77 -8.90
C THR A 125 9.90 21.12 -8.23
N THR A 126 9.12 21.51 -7.22
CA THR A 126 9.36 22.78 -6.49
C THR A 126 10.61 22.80 -5.61
N ARG A 127 11.20 21.64 -5.30
CA ARG A 127 12.45 21.56 -4.51
C ARG A 127 13.71 21.57 -5.39
N SER A 128 13.56 21.38 -6.70
CA SER A 128 14.65 21.30 -7.66
C SER A 128 14.88 22.60 -8.43
N ALA A 129 14.13 23.65 -8.10
CA ALA A 129 14.23 25.01 -8.63
C ALA A 129 14.71 25.96 -7.52
#